data_AF-A0A822ACV8-F1
#
_entry.id   AF-A0A822ACV8-F1
#
_cell.length_a   1.000
_cell.length_b   1.000
_cell.length_c   1.000
_cell.angle_alpha   90.00
_cell.angle_beta   90.00
_cell.angle_gamma   90.00
#
_symmetry.space_group_name_H-M   'P 1'
#
loop_
_entity.id
_entity.type
_entity.pdbx_description
1 polymer ?
#
loop_
_entity_poly.entity_id
_entity_poly.type
_entity_poly.pdbx_seq_one_letter_code
_entity_poly.pdbx_strand_id
1 'polypeptide(L)'
;MYRSTINDEQNQDDSINEEKIQLRSRALSETSTLPKGVRRKKRKYSIDIPIAISPQKKVIVEEKSLKYYFHLILTEKMYPTTDKLLCRLLDDDAEFPIRSRTTLWRWMKKLGFEYKRTSTISNSIGFRWAGIKASTRDNNTSFRLSDVQRLASKWIAAVDASTAQSYFAHAYQHELVFKQADAIAEEVENQLIDEEEEEDEAQITADETEDEIDA
;
A
#
# COMPACT_ATOMS: atom_id res chain seq x y z
N MET A 1 -55.24 -43.22 24.84
CA MET A 1 -55.06 -43.17 23.37
C MET A 1 -55.11 -41.71 22.91
N TYR A 2 -53.99 -40.98 22.93
CA TYR A 2 -53.85 -39.67 22.26
C TYR A 2 -52.36 -39.33 22.14
N ARG A 3 -51.73 -39.70 21.02
CA ARG A 3 -50.42 -39.21 20.54
C ARG A 3 -50.34 -39.51 19.04
N SER A 4 -50.63 -38.54 18.17
CA SER A 4 -50.11 -38.49 16.79
C SER A 4 -50.65 -37.25 16.04
N THR A 5 -50.02 -36.08 16.14
CA THR A 5 -50.24 -34.96 15.18
C THR A 5 -49.06 -33.96 15.07
N ILE A 6 -47.87 -34.20 15.63
CA ILE A 6 -46.82 -33.15 15.72
C ILE A 6 -45.84 -33.13 14.52
N ASN A 7 -45.88 -34.09 13.60
CA ASN A 7 -44.81 -34.23 12.60
C ASN A 7 -45.04 -33.55 11.23
N ASP A 8 -46.17 -32.89 10.99
CA ASP A 8 -46.47 -32.36 9.64
C ASP A 8 -46.07 -30.88 9.43
N GLU A 9 -45.75 -30.12 10.49
CA GLU A 9 -45.42 -28.69 10.35
C GLU A 9 -43.92 -28.42 10.01
N GLN A 10 -43.01 -29.39 10.22
CA GLN A 10 -41.58 -29.16 9.95
C GLN A 10 -41.19 -29.30 8.47
N ASN A 11 -42.02 -29.91 7.62
CA ASN A 11 -41.68 -30.10 6.20
C ASN A 11 -41.98 -28.88 5.31
N GLN A 12 -42.71 -27.88 5.82
CA GLN A 12 -43.14 -26.73 5.00
C GLN A 12 -42.13 -25.58 5.00
N ASP A 13 -41.31 -25.45 6.05
CA ASP A 13 -40.31 -24.38 6.17
C ASP A 13 -39.04 -24.64 5.34
N ASP A 14 -38.67 -25.90 5.10
CA ASP A 14 -37.48 -26.24 4.30
C ASP A 14 -37.67 -25.93 2.81
N SER A 15 -38.90 -26.07 2.28
CA SER A 15 -39.23 -25.75 0.88
C SER A 15 -39.12 -24.25 0.57
N ILE A 16 -39.45 -23.38 1.53
CA ILE A 16 -39.41 -21.91 1.35
C ILE A 16 -37.96 -21.41 1.30
N ASN A 17 -37.05 -22.12 1.94
CA ASN A 17 -35.65 -21.71 2.03
C ASN A 17 -34.86 -22.05 0.74
N GLU A 18 -35.17 -23.19 0.10
CA GLU A 18 -34.55 -23.56 -1.19
C GLU A 18 -34.96 -22.61 -2.33
N GLU A 19 -36.22 -22.16 -2.37
CA GLU A 19 -36.70 -21.24 -3.40
C GLU A 19 -36.04 -19.85 -3.28
N LYS A 20 -35.79 -19.38 -2.05
CA LYS A 20 -35.04 -18.13 -1.80
C LYS A 20 -33.58 -18.23 -2.21
N ILE A 21 -32.96 -19.40 -2.09
CA ILE A 21 -31.57 -19.63 -2.51
C ILE A 21 -31.45 -19.56 -4.03
N GLN A 22 -32.39 -20.18 -4.77
CA GLN A 22 -32.38 -20.15 -6.24
C GLN A 22 -32.63 -18.75 -6.83
N LEU A 23 -33.52 -17.96 -6.21
CA LEU A 23 -33.77 -16.56 -6.62
C LEU A 23 -32.53 -15.67 -6.46
N ARG A 24 -31.71 -15.90 -5.42
CA ARG A 24 -30.43 -15.18 -5.23
C ARG A 24 -29.37 -15.57 -6.26
N SER A 25 -29.35 -16.82 -6.71
CA SER A 25 -28.39 -17.29 -7.72
C SER A 25 -28.63 -16.62 -9.07
N ARG A 26 -29.90 -16.37 -9.43
CA ARG A 26 -30.31 -15.78 -10.71
C ARG A 26 -30.00 -14.28 -10.82
N ALA A 27 -30.13 -13.54 -9.72
CA ALA A 27 -29.83 -12.11 -9.69
C ALA A 27 -28.33 -11.79 -9.87
N LEU A 28 -27.43 -12.74 -9.60
CA LEU A 28 -25.99 -12.54 -9.72
C LEU A 28 -25.44 -12.79 -11.14
N SER A 29 -26.20 -13.42 -12.03
CA SER A 29 -25.78 -13.63 -13.42
C SER A 29 -26.12 -12.47 -14.36
N GLU A 30 -26.96 -11.52 -13.96
CA GLU A 30 -27.48 -10.48 -14.86
C GLU A 30 -26.75 -9.12 -14.79
N THR A 31 -25.81 -8.91 -13.87
CA THR A 31 -25.14 -7.60 -13.71
C THR A 31 -23.73 -7.51 -14.32
N SER A 32 -23.31 -8.47 -15.14
CA SER A 32 -21.98 -8.47 -15.79
C SER A 32 -22.01 -7.88 -17.21
N THR A 33 -22.34 -6.60 -17.33
CA THR A 33 -22.00 -5.82 -18.53
C THR A 33 -21.86 -4.34 -18.16
N LEU A 34 -20.69 -4.01 -17.58
CA LEU A 34 -20.28 -2.63 -17.39
C LEU A 34 -19.90 -2.02 -18.76
N PRO A 35 -20.33 -0.78 -19.06
CA PRO A 35 -19.95 -0.08 -20.28
C PRO A 35 -18.45 0.23 -20.28
N LYS A 36 -17.77 -0.16 -21.37
CA LYS A 36 -16.35 0.07 -21.61
C LYS A 36 -16.05 1.58 -21.52
N GLY A 37 -15.18 1.93 -20.57
CA GLY A 37 -14.82 3.29 -20.22
C GLY A 37 -14.26 4.11 -21.38
N VAL A 38 -14.75 5.35 -21.45
CA VAL A 38 -14.32 6.41 -22.34
C VAL A 38 -12.82 6.69 -22.17
N ARG A 39 -12.03 6.46 -23.23
CA ARG A 39 -10.62 6.85 -23.31
C ARG A 39 -10.51 8.38 -23.17
N ARG A 40 -10.11 8.86 -21.99
CA ARG A 40 -9.73 10.26 -21.78
C ARG A 40 -8.49 10.58 -22.62
N LYS A 41 -8.65 11.41 -23.66
CA LYS A 41 -7.55 11.98 -24.43
C LYS A 41 -6.69 12.84 -23.49
N LYS A 42 -5.43 12.46 -23.29
CA LYS A 42 -4.43 13.28 -22.58
C LYS A 42 -4.18 14.53 -23.41
N ARG A 43 -4.53 15.69 -22.85
CA ARG A 43 -4.13 16.99 -23.41
C ARG A 43 -2.63 17.15 -23.17
N LYS A 44 -1.85 17.18 -24.26
CA LYS A 44 -0.45 17.61 -24.24
C LYS A 44 -0.45 19.14 -24.13
N TYR A 45 -0.06 19.68 -23.00
CA TYR A 45 0.35 21.07 -22.90
C TYR A 45 1.87 21.06 -22.95
N SER A 46 2.44 21.40 -24.11
CA SER A 46 3.85 21.76 -24.22
C SER A 46 3.96 23.19 -23.70
N ILE A 47 4.42 23.32 -22.46
CA ILE A 47 4.84 24.60 -21.91
C ILE A 47 6.35 24.63 -22.11
N ASP A 48 6.79 25.32 -23.17
CA ASP A 48 8.19 25.58 -23.43
C ASP A 48 8.65 26.68 -22.46
N ILE A 49 9.07 26.28 -21.24
CA ILE A 49 9.81 27.17 -20.34
C ILE A 49 11.28 27.08 -20.73
N PRO A 50 11.93 28.18 -21.13
CA PRO A 50 13.38 28.22 -21.25
C PRO A 50 13.99 28.10 -19.86
N ILE A 51 14.44 26.89 -19.51
CA ILE A 51 15.22 26.64 -18.30
C ILE A 51 16.63 27.14 -18.59
N ALA A 52 16.93 28.36 -18.14
CA ALA A 52 18.31 28.83 -18.05
C ALA A 52 19.05 27.90 -17.07
N ILE A 53 19.91 27.04 -17.62
CA ILE A 53 20.75 26.13 -16.83
C ILE A 53 21.82 27.00 -16.18
N SER A 54 21.51 27.49 -14.98
CA SER A 54 22.48 28.09 -14.07
C SER A 54 23.55 27.04 -13.74
N PRO A 55 24.85 27.40 -13.71
CA PRO A 55 25.93 26.46 -13.41
C PRO A 55 25.68 25.82 -12.04
N GLN A 56 25.39 24.51 -12.05
CA GLN A 56 25.06 23.72 -10.88
C GLN A 56 26.29 23.62 -9.98
N LYS A 57 26.35 24.47 -8.95
CA LYS A 57 27.28 24.29 -7.84
C LYS A 57 26.89 22.97 -7.17
N LYS A 58 27.79 21.98 -7.15
CA LYS A 58 27.56 20.67 -6.51
C LYS A 58 27.47 20.89 -5.00
N VAL A 59 26.29 21.25 -4.51
CA VAL A 59 26.02 21.46 -3.08
C VAL A 59 25.98 20.08 -2.44
N ILE A 60 27.00 19.80 -1.62
CA ILE A 60 27.01 18.63 -0.74
C ILE A 60 25.97 18.92 0.33
N VAL A 61 24.76 18.38 0.19
CA VAL A 61 23.78 18.44 1.28
C VAL A 61 24.28 17.51 2.38
N GLU A 62 24.50 18.07 3.57
CA GLU A 62 24.93 17.30 4.73
C GLU A 62 23.79 16.40 5.23
N GLU A 63 24.07 15.12 5.41
CA GLU A 63 23.16 14.10 5.97
C GLU A 63 22.51 14.54 7.30
N LYS A 64 23.22 15.35 8.09
CA LYS A 64 22.78 15.87 9.38
C LYS A 64 21.56 16.78 9.24
N SER A 65 21.45 17.54 8.17
CA SER A 65 20.33 18.45 7.93
C SER A 65 19.03 17.68 7.74
N LEU A 66 19.04 16.60 6.95
CA LEU A 66 17.83 15.81 6.71
C LEU A 66 17.32 15.12 7.98
N LYS A 67 18.22 14.54 8.77
CA LYS A 67 17.89 13.90 10.07
C LYS A 67 17.26 14.89 11.04
N TYR A 68 17.73 16.13 11.08
CA TYR A 68 17.16 17.19 11.91
C TYR A 68 15.69 17.49 11.56
N TYR A 69 15.37 17.67 10.27
CA TYR A 69 13.99 17.91 9.83
C TYR A 69 13.06 16.72 10.11
N PHE A 70 13.59 15.50 10.02
CA PHE A 70 12.86 14.30 10.44
C PHE A 70 12.49 14.35 11.92
N HIS A 71 13.45 14.69 12.79
CA HIS A 71 13.20 14.79 14.22
C HIS A 71 12.18 15.89 14.53
N LEU A 72 12.25 17.04 13.86
CA LEU A 72 11.26 18.12 14.00
C LEU A 72 9.84 17.62 13.73
N ILE A 73 9.61 16.96 12.59
CA ILE A 73 8.29 16.44 12.22
C ILE A 73 7.79 15.40 13.23
N LEU A 74 8.68 14.56 13.76
CA LEU A 74 8.34 13.58 14.79
C LEU A 74 8.02 14.24 16.15
N THR A 75 8.71 15.31 16.53
CA THR A 75 8.41 16.10 17.74
C THR A 75 7.03 16.75 17.66
N GLU A 76 6.63 17.18 16.47
CA GLU A 76 5.28 17.68 16.18
C GLU A 76 4.20 16.57 16.16
N LYS A 77 4.58 15.32 16.48
CA LYS A 77 3.72 14.13 16.46
C LYS A 77 3.07 13.88 15.09
N MET A 78 3.74 14.31 14.02
CA MET A 78 3.30 14.08 12.65
C MET A 78 4.11 12.94 12.01
N TYR A 79 3.46 12.17 11.13
CA TYR A 79 4.17 11.15 10.36
C TYR A 79 5.00 11.79 9.23
N PRO A 80 6.31 11.52 9.14
CA PRO A 80 7.20 12.12 8.15
C PRO A 80 6.99 11.48 6.77
N THR A 81 6.08 12.06 6.00
CA THR A 81 5.92 11.73 4.58
C THR A 81 6.89 12.54 3.73
N THR A 82 7.24 12.01 2.55
CA THR A 82 8.18 12.67 1.62
C THR A 82 7.70 14.08 1.24
N ASP A 83 6.39 14.27 1.06
CA ASP A 83 5.81 15.59 0.75
C ASP A 83 5.94 16.56 1.92
N LYS A 84 5.71 16.11 3.17
CA LYS A 84 5.83 16.97 4.35
C LYS A 84 7.28 17.38 4.61
N LEU A 85 8.21 16.44 4.44
CA LEU A 85 9.63 16.73 4.51
C LEU A 85 10.04 17.73 3.44
N LEU A 86 9.58 17.55 2.20
CA LEU A 86 9.89 18.46 1.11
C LEU A 86 9.33 19.86 1.37
N CYS A 87 8.07 19.98 1.80
CA CYS A 87 7.50 21.29 2.15
C CYS A 87 8.31 21.96 3.26
N ARG A 88 8.63 21.24 4.34
CA ARG A 88 9.36 21.81 5.47
C ARG A 88 10.78 22.25 5.09
N LEU A 89 11.47 21.44 4.28
CA LEU A 89 12.78 21.77 3.74
C LEU A 89 12.76 23.06 2.90
N LEU A 90 11.74 23.22 2.04
CA LEU A 90 11.61 24.39 1.18
C LEU A 90 11.10 25.63 1.93
N ASP A 91 10.33 25.45 3.00
CA ASP A 91 9.84 26.54 3.86
C ASP A 91 10.99 27.16 4.67
N ASP A 92 11.89 26.32 5.20
CA ASP A 92 13.02 26.77 6.02
C ASP A 92 14.24 27.19 5.17
N ASP A 93 14.44 26.60 3.98
CA ASP A 93 15.51 26.94 3.03
C ASP A 93 15.04 26.87 1.56
N ALA A 94 14.69 28.02 0.98
CA ALA A 94 14.23 28.11 -0.41
C ALA A 94 15.32 27.80 -1.46
N GLU A 95 16.60 27.85 -1.07
CA GLU A 95 17.74 27.52 -1.93
C GLU A 95 18.14 26.05 -1.82
N PHE A 96 17.43 25.26 -1.02
CA PHE A 96 17.71 23.84 -0.86
C PHE A 96 17.72 23.14 -2.24
N PRO A 97 18.77 22.35 -2.56
CA PRO A 97 18.98 21.84 -3.91
C PRO A 97 17.93 20.79 -4.31
N ILE A 98 17.19 20.25 -3.33
CA ILE A 98 16.16 19.25 -3.55
C ILE A 98 14.79 19.95 -3.65
N ARG A 99 14.34 20.18 -4.88
CA ARG A 99 13.03 20.81 -5.16
C ARG A 99 11.93 19.84 -5.54
N SER A 100 12.26 18.58 -5.77
CA SER A 100 11.28 17.59 -6.21
C SER A 100 11.24 16.37 -5.30
N ARG A 101 10.05 15.78 -5.20
CA ARG A 101 9.80 14.60 -4.38
C ARG A 101 10.66 13.41 -4.81
N THR A 102 10.90 13.23 -6.10
CA THR A 102 11.70 12.12 -6.62
C THR A 102 13.18 12.29 -6.28
N THR A 103 13.72 13.51 -6.37
CA THR A 103 15.10 13.80 -5.95
C THR A 103 15.26 13.62 -4.44
N LEU A 104 14.30 14.06 -3.63
CA LEU A 104 14.32 13.85 -2.17
C LEU A 104 14.32 12.36 -1.85
N TRP A 105 13.48 11.58 -2.51
CA TRP A 105 13.40 10.15 -2.30
C TRP A 105 14.72 9.43 -2.65
N ARG A 106 15.35 9.75 -3.78
CA ARG A 106 16.68 9.21 -4.15
C ARG A 106 17.74 9.56 -3.11
N TRP A 107 17.73 10.78 -2.62
CA TRP A 107 18.63 11.24 -1.56
C TRP A 107 18.43 10.49 -0.25
N MET A 108 17.18 10.33 0.17
CA MET A 108 16.85 9.55 1.37
C MET A 108 17.33 8.11 1.24
N LYS A 109 17.13 7.47 0.09
CA LYS A 109 17.66 6.13 -0.20
C LYS A 109 19.18 6.08 -0.10
N LYS A 110 19.88 7.04 -0.70
CA LYS A 110 21.35 7.15 -0.63
C LYS A 110 21.88 7.30 0.80
N LEU A 111 21.11 7.94 1.67
CA LEU A 111 21.42 8.10 3.09
C LEU A 111 21.01 6.89 3.96
N GLY A 112 20.53 5.80 3.34
CA GLY A 112 20.12 4.58 4.04
C GLY A 112 18.75 4.66 4.71
N PHE A 113 17.90 5.64 4.34
CA PHE A 113 16.52 5.66 4.81
C PHE A 113 15.68 4.63 4.05
N GLU A 114 15.07 3.72 4.82
CA GLU A 114 14.18 2.69 4.30
C GLU A 114 12.71 3.10 4.55
N TYR A 115 11.94 3.25 3.48
CA TYR A 115 10.50 3.46 3.59
C TYR A 115 9.82 2.12 3.82
N LYS A 116 9.45 1.83 5.07
CA LYS A 116 8.51 0.75 5.35
C LYS A 116 7.14 1.13 4.80
N ARG A 117 6.73 0.48 3.71
CA ARG A 117 5.37 0.58 3.19
C ARG A 117 4.45 0.07 4.29
N THR A 118 3.77 0.98 5.01
CA THR A 118 2.77 0.60 6.00
C THR A 118 1.55 0.07 5.24
N SER A 119 1.59 -1.20 4.85
CA SER A 119 0.37 -1.87 4.43
C SER A 119 -0.56 -1.84 5.64
N THR A 120 -1.75 -1.28 5.49
CA THR A 120 -2.81 -1.33 6.52
C THR A 120 -3.10 -2.77 6.97
N ILE A 121 -2.67 -3.74 6.16
CA ILE A 121 -2.75 -5.20 6.35
C ILE A 121 -1.74 -5.71 7.40
N SER A 122 -0.56 -5.09 7.54
CA SER A 122 0.47 -5.54 8.50
C SER A 122 0.13 -5.20 9.97
N ASN A 123 -0.82 -4.29 10.18
CA ASN A 123 -1.30 -3.97 11.51
C ASN A 123 -2.28 -5.05 12.02
N SER A 124 -1.85 -5.84 12.99
CA SER A 124 -2.67 -6.89 13.65
C SER A 124 -4.02 -6.37 14.16
N ILE A 125 -4.10 -5.07 14.50
CA ILE A 125 -5.34 -4.41 14.88
C ILE A 125 -6.35 -4.31 13.71
N GLY A 126 -5.88 -4.10 12.48
CA GLY A 126 -6.74 -4.03 11.30
C GLY A 126 -7.46 -5.35 11.05
N PHE A 127 -6.75 -6.47 11.25
CA PHE A 127 -7.31 -7.81 11.15
C PHE A 127 -8.35 -8.08 12.25
N ARG A 128 -8.06 -7.67 13.50
CA ARG A 128 -9.05 -7.73 14.60
C ARG A 128 -10.31 -6.93 14.28
N TRP A 129 -10.17 -5.72 13.76
CA TRP A 129 -11.30 -4.90 13.35
C TRP A 129 -12.13 -5.55 12.24
N ALA A 130 -11.49 -6.25 11.30
CA ALA A 130 -12.22 -7.02 10.27
C ALA A 130 -13.06 -8.14 10.91
N GLY A 131 -12.50 -8.87 11.88
CA GLY A 131 -13.21 -9.90 12.65
C GLY A 131 -14.42 -9.35 13.42
N ILE A 132 -14.24 -8.25 14.16
CA ILE A 132 -15.35 -7.57 14.87
C ILE A 132 -16.46 -7.18 13.90
N LYS A 133 -16.10 -6.57 12.77
CA LYS A 133 -17.07 -6.12 11.76
C LYS A 133 -17.84 -7.29 11.16
N ALA A 134 -17.15 -8.38 10.79
CA ALA A 134 -17.79 -9.57 10.25
C ALA A 134 -18.77 -10.19 11.26
N SER A 135 -18.31 -10.44 12.49
CA SER A 135 -19.16 -11.01 13.53
C SER A 135 -20.35 -10.11 13.86
N THR A 136 -20.14 -8.80 13.97
CA THR A 136 -21.22 -7.85 14.24
C THR A 136 -22.23 -7.83 13.08
N ARG A 137 -21.76 -7.80 11.83
CA ARG A 137 -22.63 -7.79 10.65
C ARG A 137 -23.50 -9.04 10.58
N ASP A 138 -22.91 -10.21 10.83
CA ASP A 138 -23.60 -11.48 10.66
C ASP A 138 -24.59 -11.78 11.80
N ASN A 139 -24.42 -11.15 12.98
CA ASN A 139 -25.26 -11.36 14.15
C ASN A 139 -26.22 -10.19 14.47
N ASN A 140 -26.10 -9.05 13.79
CA ASN A 140 -26.93 -7.89 14.05
C ASN A 140 -28.25 -7.99 13.28
N THR A 141 -29.35 -8.14 14.02
CA THR A 141 -30.72 -8.22 13.45
C THR A 141 -31.51 -6.92 13.60
N SER A 142 -31.14 -6.04 14.54
CA SER A 142 -31.93 -4.84 14.88
C SER A 142 -31.39 -3.55 14.27
N PHE A 143 -30.14 -3.56 13.79
CA PHE A 143 -29.40 -2.39 13.31
C PHE A 143 -29.30 -1.23 14.32
N ARG A 144 -29.60 -1.47 15.60
CA ARG A 144 -29.47 -0.47 16.66
C ARG A 144 -28.03 -0.37 17.15
N LEU A 145 -27.60 0.85 17.49
CA LEU A 145 -26.24 1.09 17.98
C LEU A 145 -25.94 0.35 19.29
N SER A 146 -26.94 0.22 20.17
CA SER A 146 -26.82 -0.55 21.42
C SER A 146 -26.53 -2.03 21.18
N ASP A 147 -27.11 -2.62 20.12
CA ASP A 147 -26.84 -4.01 19.75
C ASP A 147 -25.47 -4.18 19.11
N VAL A 148 -25.06 -3.24 18.26
CA VAL A 148 -23.69 -3.19 17.71
C VAL A 148 -22.67 -3.17 18.84
N GLN A 149 -22.84 -2.29 19.83
CA GLN A 149 -21.95 -2.21 20.99
C GLN A 149 -21.91 -3.53 21.77
N ARG A 150 -23.08 -4.11 22.07
CA ARG A 150 -23.18 -5.39 22.79
C ARG A 150 -22.50 -6.53 22.03
N LEU A 151 -22.70 -6.64 20.72
CA LEU A 151 -22.08 -7.66 19.87
C LEU A 151 -20.56 -7.48 19.79
N ALA A 152 -20.09 -6.23 19.63
CA ALA A 152 -18.66 -5.93 19.62
C ALA A 152 -18.00 -6.30 20.97
N SER A 153 -18.60 -5.92 22.10
CA SER A 153 -18.12 -6.29 23.43
C SER A 153 -18.12 -7.81 23.65
N LYS A 154 -19.18 -8.50 23.21
CA LYS A 154 -19.26 -9.97 23.27
C LYS A 154 -18.15 -10.62 22.46
N TRP A 155 -17.88 -10.13 21.25
CA TRP A 155 -16.80 -10.65 20.42
C TRP A 155 -15.44 -10.41 21.07
N ILE A 156 -15.17 -9.20 21.58
CA ILE A 156 -13.91 -8.87 22.26
C ILE A 156 -13.69 -9.79 23.47
N ALA A 157 -14.74 -10.05 24.26
CA ALA A 157 -14.67 -10.96 25.40
C ALA A 157 -14.45 -12.44 25.01
N ALA A 158 -14.85 -12.83 23.79
CA ALA A 158 -14.66 -14.17 23.27
C ALA A 158 -13.27 -14.40 22.64
N VAL A 159 -12.52 -13.33 22.36
CA VAL A 159 -11.15 -13.45 21.85
C VAL A 159 -10.24 -13.96 22.95
N ASP A 160 -9.74 -15.18 22.77
CA ASP A 160 -8.75 -15.79 23.64
C ASP A 160 -7.31 -15.50 23.18
N ALA A 161 -6.34 -15.91 24.01
CA ALA A 161 -4.92 -15.74 23.71
C ALA A 161 -4.50 -16.51 22.44
N SER A 162 -5.12 -17.67 22.18
CA SER A 162 -4.84 -18.48 20.99
C SER A 162 -5.27 -17.77 19.70
N THR A 163 -6.50 -17.24 19.67
CA THR A 163 -7.00 -16.46 18.53
C THR A 163 -6.16 -15.20 18.33
N ALA A 164 -5.79 -14.52 19.42
CA ALA A 164 -4.88 -13.38 19.34
C ALA A 164 -3.53 -13.75 18.71
N GLN A 165 -2.95 -14.90 19.07
CA GLN A 165 -1.69 -15.40 18.50
C GLN A 165 -1.82 -15.68 17.00
N SER A 166 -2.95 -16.21 16.54
CA SER A 166 -3.19 -16.44 15.11
C SER A 166 -3.13 -15.15 14.28
N TYR A 167 -3.59 -14.02 14.84
CA TYR A 167 -3.53 -12.72 14.17
C TYR A 167 -2.09 -12.20 14.05
N PHE A 168 -1.27 -12.39 15.09
CA PHE A 168 0.14 -12.03 15.03
C PHE A 168 0.91 -12.94 14.06
N ALA A 169 0.62 -14.24 14.07
CA ALA A 169 1.22 -15.20 13.13
C ALA A 169 0.90 -14.82 11.67
N HIS A 170 -0.36 -14.46 11.38
CA HIS A 170 -0.75 -13.98 10.05
C HIS A 170 -0.01 -12.69 9.68
N ALA A 171 0.03 -11.68 10.56
CA ALA A 171 0.76 -10.45 10.31
C ALA A 171 2.25 -10.70 10.03
N TYR A 172 2.87 -11.62 10.77
CA TYR A 172 4.26 -12.05 10.58
C TYR A 172 4.48 -12.76 9.24
N GLN A 173 3.57 -13.64 8.82
CA GLN A 173 3.67 -14.29 7.51
C GLN A 173 3.63 -13.27 6.36
N HIS A 174 2.75 -12.27 6.43
CA HIS A 174 2.72 -11.21 5.43
C HIS A 174 4.00 -10.36 5.47
N GLU A 175 4.53 -10.04 6.65
CA GLU A 175 5.82 -9.37 6.79
C GLU A 175 6.95 -10.17 6.11
N LEU A 176 6.95 -11.49 6.25
CA LEU A 176 7.95 -12.35 5.59
C LEU A 176 7.84 -12.29 4.07
N VAL A 177 6.61 -12.34 3.52
CA VAL A 177 6.39 -12.20 2.07
C VAL A 177 6.85 -10.83 1.57
N PHE A 178 6.60 -9.76 2.33
CA PHE A 178 7.11 -8.43 1.97
C PHE A 178 8.64 -8.37 1.97
N LYS A 179 9.31 -8.94 2.99
CA LYS A 179 10.77 -9.02 3.02
C LYS A 179 11.34 -9.78 1.83
N GLN A 180 10.69 -10.87 1.42
CA GLN A 180 11.10 -11.63 0.24
C GLN A 180 10.93 -10.80 -1.05
N ALA A 181 9.80 -10.10 -1.18
CA ALA A 181 9.56 -9.24 -2.34
C ALA A 181 10.55 -8.06 -2.40
N ASP A 182 10.86 -7.46 -1.25
CA ASP A 182 11.85 -6.37 -1.16
C ASP A 182 13.26 -6.86 -1.52
N ALA A 183 13.65 -8.06 -1.07
CA ALA A 183 14.93 -8.67 -1.45
C ALA A 183 15.02 -8.95 -2.96
N ILE A 184 13.95 -9.46 -3.57
CA ILE A 184 13.89 -9.67 -5.03
C ILE A 184 13.98 -8.34 -5.78
N ALA A 185 13.30 -7.30 -5.29
CA ALA A 185 13.34 -5.98 -5.91
C ALA A 185 14.75 -5.37 -5.86
N GLU A 186 15.45 -5.52 -4.73
CA GLU A 186 16.84 -5.10 -4.56
C GLU A 186 17.79 -5.87 -5.49
N GLU A 187 17.60 -7.19 -5.63
CA GLU A 187 18.39 -8.01 -6.55
C GLU A 187 18.19 -7.57 -8.01
N VAL A 188 16.96 -7.32 -8.44
CA VAL A 188 16.65 -6.82 -9.79
C VAL A 188 17.22 -5.41 -10.01
N GLU A 189 17.18 -4.55 -8.99
CA GLU A 189 17.77 -3.21 -9.08
C GLU A 189 19.29 -3.28 -9.25
N ASN A 190 19.97 -4.16 -8.51
CA ASN A 190 21.41 -4.35 -8.66
C ASN A 190 21.80 -4.92 -10.03
N GLN A 191 21.04 -5.89 -10.55
CA GLN A 191 21.28 -6.44 -11.90
C GLN A 191 21.19 -5.37 -12.99
N LEU A 192 20.22 -4.45 -12.89
CA LEU A 192 20.08 -3.36 -13.85
C LEU A 192 21.24 -2.35 -13.77
N ILE A 193 21.79 -2.12 -12.57
CA ILE A 193 22.95 -1.23 -12.40
C ILE A 193 24.19 -1.86 -13.02
N ASP A 194 24.43 -3.16 -12.78
CA ASP A 194 25.57 -3.87 -13.34
C ASP A 194 25.51 -3.89 -14.88
N GLU A 195 24.32 -4.09 -15.46
CA GLU A 195 24.11 -4.03 -16.92
C GLU A 195 24.38 -2.62 -17.51
N GLU A 196 23.96 -1.55 -16.83
CA GLU A 196 24.24 -0.17 -17.27
C GLU A 196 25.75 0.16 -17.23
N GLU A 197 26.48 -0.33 -16.21
CA GLU A 197 27.93 -0.12 -16.10
C GLU A 197 28.71 -0.84 -17.22
N GLU A 198 28.32 -2.07 -17.59
CA GLU A 198 28.93 -2.79 -18.72
C GLU A 198 28.69 -2.10 -20.08
N GLU A 199 27.50 -1.54 -20.31
CA GLU A 199 27.20 -0.78 -21.53
C GLU A 199 28.04 0.49 -21.66
N ASP A 200 28.23 1.21 -20.55
CA ASP A 200 29.07 2.41 -20.51
C ASP A 200 30.55 2.09 -20.75
N GLU A 201 31.08 0.99 -20.20
CA GLU A 201 32.45 0.52 -20.46
C GLU A 201 32.65 0.09 -21.93
N ALA A 202 31.66 -0.58 -22.53
CA ALA A 202 31.71 -0.99 -23.93
C ALA A 202 31.70 0.21 -24.89
N GLN A 203 31.01 1.31 -24.56
CA GLN A 203 31.03 2.53 -25.38
C GLN A 203 32.37 3.26 -25.31
N ILE A 204 33.00 3.33 -24.14
CA ILE A 204 34.32 3.97 -23.97
C ILE A 204 35.38 3.24 -24.81
N THR A 205 35.35 1.91 -24.81
CA THR A 205 36.34 1.11 -25.57
C THR A 205 36.15 1.19 -27.09
N ALA A 206 34.93 1.44 -27.57
CA ALA A 206 34.67 1.60 -29.00
C ALA A 206 35.21 2.94 -29.54
N ASP A 207 35.05 4.04 -28.79
CA ASP A 207 35.48 5.38 -29.19
C ASP A 207 37.03 5.52 -29.24
N GLU A 208 37.76 4.75 -28.43
CA GLU A 208 39.24 4.75 -28.45
C GLU A 208 39.84 4.03 -29.67
N THR A 209 39.06 3.26 -30.44
CA THR A 209 39.58 2.48 -31.58
C THR A 209 39.46 3.16 -32.94
N GLU A 210 38.79 4.30 -33.05
CA GLU A 210 38.62 5.02 -34.33
C GLU A 210 39.76 6.01 -34.64
N ASP A 211 40.60 6.37 -33.67
CA ASP A 211 41.68 7.37 -33.85
C ASP A 211 43.03 6.79 -34.35
N GLU A 212 43.15 5.47 -34.59
CA GLU A 212 44.43 4.83 -34.96
C GLU A 212 44.56 4.44 -36.45
N ILE A 213 43.62 4.83 -37.33
CA ILE A 213 43.59 4.38 -38.75
C ILE A 213 44.18 5.40 -39.75
N ASP A 214 44.50 6.64 -39.36
CA ASP A 214 44.96 7.70 -40.29
C ASP A 214 46.45 8.14 -40.14
N ALA A 215 47.33 7.27 -39.64
CA ALA A 215 48.79 7.51 -39.57
C ALA A 215 49.61 6.53 -40.43
#